data_AF-A0ABC8ENK2-F1
#
_entry.id   AF-A0ABC8ENK2-F1
#
_cell.length_a   1.000
_cell.length_b   1.000
_cell.length_c   1.000
_cell.angle_alpha   90.00
_cell.angle_beta   90.00
_cell.angle_gamma   90.00
#
_symmetry.space_group_name_H-M   'P 1'
#
loop_
_entity.id
_entity.type
_entity.pdbx_description
1 polymer ?
#
loop_
_entity_poly.entity_id
_entity_poly.type
_entity_poly.pdbx_seq_one_letter_code
_entity_poly.pdbx_strand_id
1 'polypeptide(L)' 'MKEAYHKRYTGHLSREFEMLVFGHAGTPVILFPTSQGKYYQNKDFKLIESVAGLLDSGRIKIYCPNSADADS' A
#
# COMPACT_ATOMS: atom_id res chain seq x y z
N MET A 1 -13.66 3.08 -6.11
CA MET A 1 -12.46 2.69 -5.35
C MET A 1 -12.04 3.75 -4.33
N LYS A 2 -12.01 3.38 -3.04
CA LYS A 2 -11.51 4.27 -1.96
C LYS A 2 -9.99 4.16 -1.86
N GLU A 3 -9.31 5.31 -1.81
CA GLU A 3 -7.87 5.42 -1.63
C GLU A 3 -7.58 6.30 -0.41
N ALA A 4 -6.60 5.92 0.40
CA ALA A 4 -6.14 6.68 1.54
C ALA A 4 -4.61 6.66 1.62
N TYR A 5 -4.03 7.84 1.80
CA TYR A 5 -2.60 8.01 2.07
C TYR A 5 -2.35 8.21 3.56
N HIS A 6 -1.38 7.47 4.08
CA HIS A 6 -0.96 7.53 5.47
C HIS A 6 0.52 7.89 5.53
N LYS A 7 0.86 8.95 6.25
CA LYS A 7 2.22 9.32 6.62
C LYS A 7 2.32 9.53 8.12
N ARG A 8 3.19 8.79 8.78
CA ARG A 8 3.38 8.83 10.24
C ARG A 8 4.83 8.57 10.60
N TYR A 9 5.37 9.33 11.54
CA TYR A 9 6.60 8.96 12.23
C TYR A 9 6.41 7.67 13.01
N THR A 10 7.36 6.74 12.91
CA THR A 10 7.40 5.53 13.72
C THR A 10 8.74 5.40 14.40
N GLY A 11 8.72 5.28 15.74
CA GLY A 11 9.92 5.06 16.53
C GLY A 11 10.62 3.72 16.23
N HIS A 12 9.92 2.75 15.65
CA HIS A 12 10.50 1.46 15.26
C HIS A 12 11.49 1.57 14.11
N LEU A 13 11.34 2.58 13.25
CA LEU A 13 12.24 2.84 12.13
C LEU A 13 13.00 4.17 12.27
N SER A 14 12.76 4.90 13.37
CA SER A 14 13.28 6.25 13.64
C SER A 14 13.11 7.24 12.48
N ARG A 15 12.05 7.07 11.68
CA ARG A 15 11.78 7.87 10.47
C ARG A 15 10.28 7.99 10.17
N GLU A 16 9.95 8.87 9.24
CA GLU A 16 8.62 8.92 8.63
C GLU A 16 8.36 7.64 7.82
N PHE A 17 7.19 7.05 8.01
CA PHE A 17 6.73 5.89 7.28
C PHE A 17 5.47 6.23 6.49
N GLU A 18 5.44 5.80 5.23
CA GLU A 18 4.38 6.09 4.28
C GLU A 18 3.67 4.82 3.85
N MET A 19 2.39 4.93 3.55
CA MET A 19 1.56 3.82 3.08
C MET A 19 0.39 4.34 2.24
N LEU A 20 0.08 3.64 1.15
CA LEU A 20 -1.21 3.77 0.46
C LEU A 20 -2.13 2.62 0.84
N VAL A 21 -3.42 2.90 0.97
CA VAL A 21 -4.44 1.92 1.32
C VAL A 21 -5.60 2.03 0.33
N PHE A 22 -6.05 0.89 -0.18
CA PHE A 22 -7.14 0.79 -1.15
C PHE A 22 -8.26 -0.09 -0.61
N GLY A 23 -9.50 0.30 -0.89
CA GLY A 23 -10.70 -0.42 -0.48
C GLY A 23 -11.19 -0.02 0.92
N HIS A 24 -12.36 -0.53 1.30
CA HIS A 24 -13.05 -0.13 2.53
C HIS A 24 -13.33 -1.28 3.50
N ALA A 25 -13.31 -2.54 3.05
CA ALA A 25 -13.67 -3.71 3.85
C ALA A 25 -13.05 -4.99 3.23
N GLY A 26 -13.25 -6.13 3.90
CA GLY A 26 -12.83 -7.43 3.38
C GLY A 26 -11.46 -7.88 3.90
N THR A 27 -10.91 -8.91 3.26
CA THR A 27 -9.65 -9.53 3.68
C THR A 27 -8.48 -8.57 3.50
N PRO A 28 -7.65 -8.35 4.53
CA PRO A 28 -6.47 -7.48 4.41
C PRO A 28 -5.39 -8.17 3.57
N VAL A 29 -4.84 -7.44 2.61
CA VAL A 29 -3.74 -7.88 1.73
C VAL A 29 -2.62 -6.86 1.84
N ILE A 30 -1.40 -7.31 2.14
CA ILE A 30 -0.21 -6.46 2.16
C ILE A 30 0.53 -6.66 0.84
N LEU A 31 0.74 -5.56 0.12
CA LEU A 31 1.47 -5.55 -1.14
C LEU A 31 2.76 -4.75 -0.94
N PHE A 32 3.87 -5.47 -0.75
CA PHE A 32 5.18 -4.85 -0.73
C PHE A 32 5.58 -4.38 -2.14
N PRO A 33 6.29 -3.25 -2.27
CA PRO A 33 6.93 -2.91 -3.53
C PRO A 33 8.10 -3.85 -3.82
N THR A 34 8.59 -3.84 -5.05
CA THR A 34 9.84 -4.52 -5.44
C THR A 34 11.06 -3.83 -4.80
N SER A 35 12.25 -4.42 -4.97
CA SER A 35 13.52 -3.85 -4.52
C SER A 35 13.65 -2.38 -4.94
N GLN A 36 14.05 -1.54 -3.98
CA GLN A 36 14.13 -0.07 -4.07
C GLN A 36 12.82 0.65 -4.46
N GLY A 37 11.70 -0.07 -4.54
CA GLY A 37 10.40 0.49 -4.85
C GLY A 37 9.79 1.27 -3.67
N LYS A 38 8.73 2.02 -3.99
CA LYS A 38 7.99 2.85 -3.03
C LYS A 38 6.54 2.38 -2.91
N TYR A 39 5.85 2.86 -1.88
CA TYR A 39 4.45 2.54 -1.58
C TYR A 39 3.46 2.74 -2.75
N TYR A 40 3.78 3.59 -3.74
CA TYR A 40 2.93 3.86 -4.91
C TYR A 40 3.23 2.97 -6.13
N GLN A 41 4.34 2.21 -6.13
CA GLN A 41 4.77 1.43 -7.29
C GLN A 41 3.69 0.45 -7.79
N ASN A 42 3.01 -0.23 -6.87
CA ASN A 42 1.96 -1.18 -7.23
C ASN A 42 0.75 -0.51 -7.91
N LYS A 43 0.48 0.76 -7.59
CA LYS A 43 -0.52 1.58 -8.27
C LYS A 43 -0.04 1.96 -9.66
N ASP A 44 1.19 2.46 -9.78
CA ASP A 44 1.78 2.86 -11.07
C ASP A 44 1.84 1.69 -12.07
N PHE A 45 2.03 0.46 -11.58
CA PHE A 45 2.06 -0.77 -12.37
C PHE A 45 0.66 -1.34 -12.68
N LYS A 46 -0.40 -0.61 -12.33
CA LYS A 46 -1.80 -0.97 -12.59
C LYS A 46 -2.29 -2.23 -11.86
N LEU A 47 -1.58 -2.67 -10.81
CA LEU A 47 -1.98 -3.86 -10.04
C LEU A 47 -3.28 -3.60 -9.28
N ILE A 48 -3.46 -2.40 -8.75
CA ILE A 48 -4.67 -2.01 -8.03
C ILE A 48 -5.89 -2.02 -8.96
N GLU A 49 -5.74 -1.49 -10.16
CA GLU A 49 -6.76 -1.44 -11.22
C GLU A 49 -7.17 -2.84 -11.67
N SER A 50 -6.21 -3.77 -11.76
CA SER A 50 -6.50 -5.17 -12.15
C SER A 50 -7.44 -5.90 -11.19
N VAL A 51 -7.50 -5.45 -9.92
CA VAL A 51 -8.35 -6.03 -8.87
C VAL A 51 -9.43 -5.06 -8.38
N ALA A 52 -9.70 -3.98 -9.12
CA ALA A 52 -10.64 -2.92 -8.71
C ALA A 52 -12.03 -3.46 -8.33
N GLY A 53 -12.54 -4.45 -9.07
CA GLY A 53 -13.83 -5.08 -8.75
C GLY A 53 -13.88 -5.76 -7.37
N LEU A 54 -12.77 -6.32 -6.90
CA LEU A 54 -12.67 -6.93 -5.56
C LEU A 54 -12.59 -5.86 -4.47
N LEU A 55 -11.91 -4.75 -4.75
CA LEU A 55 -11.80 -3.60 -3.84
C LEU A 55 -13.16 -2.90 -3.69
N ASP A 56 -13.84 -2.66 -4.80
CA ASP A 56 -15.14 -1.96 -4.84
C ASP A 56 -16.28 -2.79 -4.24
N SER A 57 -16.23 -4.11 -4.40
CA SER A 57 -17.18 -5.02 -3.72
C SER A 57 -16.85 -5.27 -2.25
N GLY A 58 -15.77 -4.69 -1.71
CA GLY A 58 -15.37 -4.86 -0.33
C GLY A 58 -14.90 -6.27 0.03
N ARG A 59 -14.45 -7.05 -0.95
CA ARG A 59 -13.93 -8.41 -0.75
C ARG A 59 -12.51 -8.41 -0.23
N ILE A 60 -11.72 -7.41 -0.64
CA ILE A 60 -10.34 -7.22 -0.19
C ILE A 60 -10.07 -5.76 0.16
N LYS A 61 -9.07 -5.55 1.01
CA LYS A 61 -8.51 -4.25 1.34
C LYS A 61 -6.99 -4.32 1.24
N ILE A 62 -6.39 -3.50 0.39
CA ILE A 62 -4.96 -3.57 0.08
C ILE A 62 -4.21 -2.49 0.85
N TYR A 63 -3.08 -2.86 1.42
CA TYR A 63 -2.14 -1.99 2.13
C TYR A 63 -0.78 -2.06 1.41
N CYS A 64 -0.31 -0.93 0.92
CA CYS A 64 0.98 -0.77 0.24
C CYS A 64 1.94 -0.01 1.16
N PRO A 65 2.63 -0.69 2.10
CA PRO A 65 3.67 -0.07 2.92
C PRO A 65 4.85 0.40 2.07
N ASN A 66 5.52 1.48 2.49
CA ASN A 66 6.78 1.88 1.90
C ASN A 66 7.90 0.88 2.21
N SER A 67 8.92 0.82 1.35
CA SER A 67 10.11 -0.01 1.57
C SER A 67 11.15 0.72 2.44
N ALA A 68 11.88 -0.06 3.24
CA ALA A 68 13.06 0.38 3.98
C ALA A 68 14.39 0.04 3.25
N ASP A 69 14.30 -0.60 2.07
CA ASP A 69 15.42 -1.17 1.31
C ASP A 69 16.48 -0.13 0.89
N ALA A 70 16.08 1.12 0.62
CA ALA A 70 17.00 2.17 0.21
C ALA A 70 17.93 2.69 1.34
N ASP A 71 17.65 2.32 2.60
CA ASP A 71 18.40 2.74 3.78
C ASP A 71 19.25 1.59 4.38
N SER A 72 19.49 0.51 3.61
CA SER A 72 20.27 -0.68 4.01
C SER A 72 21.69 -0.68 3.47
#